data_AF-A0A835KHZ6-F1
#
_entry.id   AF-A0A835KHZ6-F1
#
_cell.length_a   1.000
_cell.length_b   1.000
_cell.length_c   1.000
_cell.angle_alpha   90.00
_cell.angle_beta   90.00
_cell.angle_gamma   90.00
#
_symmetry.space_group_name_H-M   'P 1'
#
loop_
_entity.id
_entity.type
_entity.pdbx_description
1 polymer ?
#
loop_
_entity_poly.entity_id
_entity_poly.type
_entity_poly.pdbx_seq_one_letter_code
_entity_poly.pdbx_strand_id
1 'polypeptide(L)'
;MGRTRNNMLLYGAAVAMVAASSALSSSSPGGRRRRSPVLLPLAAALLLIIATSSLWCSAAAEGKGAGRNVITHIKGFEGPLPFHLETGYVEVDEEHGARLFYYFIESERNPAEDPLILWITGGPGCSALSGLLFEIGPLKFDVAGYTEGFPRLVYFEDSWTKVANVIFLDAPVGTGFSYSLEEAGLNVSLTGSGHQHHIFLRKWLADHPEFASNPLYIGGDSYSGYTVPVTALDIATHNDNEPKLNLVGYLVGNAATDDRYDTGGKVPFMHGMGLISDELYEDARAGCGGDFYAPADPTNARCAGAMMAINMVTFAVNPVHILEPFCGAAVRAAASIFHGYGGGRRSMLVKDDVDHPGFLAKERLNMDVECRDNGYRLSYIWADDPEVRETLGIHEGSIGSWSRCTMLIHFRHDLTTVIPHHVNLTKAGYRALVYKFTRTYAHNLTFATVKGGGHTAPEYRPKECQAMYVEVDDSNGVRLFYYFIRSERSPADDPLLLWVTGGPVCSVLTALAYEIGPLRFDLNSYTDGVPRLVHKEDSWTKVSNVIFLDSPVGTGFSYSGTEQGYQSSDTKAVNQILIFLKKVSSPPINFNFIYK
;
A
#
# COMPACT_ATOMS: atom_id res chain seq x y z
N MET A 1 -44.54 1.14 39.75
CA MET A 1 -45.36 2.34 39.47
C MET A 1 -44.45 3.48 39.02
N GLY A 2 -44.89 4.32 38.08
CA GLY A 2 -44.64 5.77 38.07
C GLY A 2 -43.21 6.36 37.90
N ARG A 3 -42.98 6.90 36.70
CA ARG A 3 -42.31 8.19 36.39
C ARG A 3 -40.80 8.40 36.67
N THR A 4 -40.11 8.48 35.54
CA THR A 4 -39.02 9.40 35.16
C THR A 4 -38.96 10.77 35.85
N ARG A 5 -37.74 11.35 35.87
CA ARG A 5 -37.48 12.79 35.88
C ARG A 5 -36.35 13.13 34.89
N ASN A 6 -36.62 14.07 33.97
CA ASN A 6 -35.56 14.91 33.39
C ASN A 6 -35.22 16.04 34.39
N ASN A 7 -34.09 16.72 34.19
CA ASN A 7 -33.90 18.09 34.67
C ASN A 7 -32.91 18.83 33.75
N MET A 8 -33.24 20.08 33.39
CA MET A 8 -32.43 20.95 32.52
C MET A 8 -32.76 22.41 32.85
N LEU A 9 -31.73 23.23 33.11
CA LEU A 9 -31.75 24.69 33.36
C LEU A 9 -30.39 25.25 32.83
N LEU A 10 -30.32 26.32 32.02
CA LEU A 10 -30.55 27.77 32.27
C LEU A 10 -29.48 28.41 33.19
N TYR A 11 -28.90 29.60 32.96
CA TYR A 11 -29.05 30.71 31.98
C TYR A 11 -27.64 31.21 31.52
N GLY A 12 -27.44 32.11 30.52
CA GLY A 12 -28.35 32.76 29.56
C GLY A 12 -28.32 34.32 29.55
N ALA A 13 -27.61 34.96 28.60
CA ALA A 13 -27.65 36.41 28.31
C ALA A 13 -27.46 36.64 26.78
N ALA A 14 -28.36 37.26 26.00
CA ALA A 14 -28.80 38.69 25.93
C ALA A 14 -27.84 39.56 25.06
N VAL A 15 -28.25 40.49 24.18
CA VAL A 15 -29.52 41.24 23.90
C VAL A 15 -29.71 41.38 22.35
N ALA A 16 -30.85 41.38 21.64
CA ALA A 16 -32.32 41.32 21.87
C ALA A 16 -33.16 42.60 21.53
N MET A 17 -33.54 42.79 20.24
CA MET A 17 -34.69 43.60 19.76
C MET A 17 -35.38 42.89 18.55
N VAL A 18 -36.67 42.50 18.54
CA VAL A 18 -37.97 43.24 18.61
C VAL A 18 -38.40 43.75 17.21
N ALA A 19 -39.21 43.01 16.44
CA ALA A 19 -40.70 42.85 16.41
C ALA A 19 -41.40 43.90 15.50
N ALA A 20 -42.60 43.74 14.93
CA ALA A 20 -43.76 42.83 15.10
C ALA A 20 -44.36 42.47 13.68
N SER A 21 -45.08 41.36 13.39
CA SER A 21 -46.33 40.78 13.94
C SER A 21 -47.60 41.65 13.68
N SER A 22 -48.79 41.13 13.29
CA SER A 22 -49.29 39.75 13.00
C SER A 22 -50.78 39.73 12.54
N ALA A 23 -51.31 38.54 12.16
CA ALA A 23 -52.74 38.13 12.03
C ALA A 23 -53.52 38.62 10.77
N LEU A 24 -54.35 37.84 10.03
CA LEU A 24 -55.45 36.87 10.32
C LEU A 24 -56.79 37.56 10.69
N SER A 25 -57.98 37.20 10.19
CA SER A 25 -58.41 36.03 9.37
C SER A 25 -59.70 36.23 8.52
N SER A 26 -59.90 35.34 7.53
CA SER A 26 -61.19 34.75 7.06
C SER A 26 -62.40 35.60 6.60
N SER A 27 -62.81 35.45 5.32
CA SER A 27 -64.19 35.10 4.89
C SER A 27 -64.33 34.93 3.36
N SER A 28 -65.48 34.40 2.89
CA SER A 28 -65.87 34.09 1.49
C SER A 28 -67.41 33.97 1.45
N PRO A 29 -68.15 33.85 0.30
CA PRO A 29 -67.72 33.74 -1.11
C PRO A 29 -68.55 34.58 -2.14
N GLY A 30 -68.22 34.46 -3.44
CA GLY A 30 -69.24 34.49 -4.51
C GLY A 30 -68.98 35.42 -5.72
N GLY A 31 -69.21 34.89 -6.94
CA GLY A 31 -69.20 35.66 -8.19
C GLY A 31 -69.14 34.75 -9.43
N ARG A 32 -70.09 34.86 -10.37
CA ARG A 32 -70.20 34.02 -11.58
C ARG A 32 -70.41 34.89 -12.84
N ARG A 33 -70.13 34.30 -14.03
CA ARG A 33 -70.52 34.73 -15.40
C ARG A 33 -69.68 35.85 -16.05
N ARG A 34 -69.62 35.99 -17.39
CA ARG A 34 -69.59 35.03 -18.54
C ARG A 34 -69.42 35.83 -19.85
N ARG A 35 -68.70 35.25 -20.83
CA ARG A 35 -68.69 35.57 -22.29
C ARG A 35 -68.00 36.86 -22.79
N SER A 36 -67.28 36.65 -23.90
CA SER A 36 -66.66 37.56 -24.88
C SER A 36 -67.73 38.13 -25.88
N PRO A 37 -67.44 38.74 -27.07
CA PRO A 37 -66.15 38.88 -27.81
C PRO A 37 -65.93 40.23 -28.58
N VAL A 38 -64.90 40.22 -29.45
CA VAL A 38 -64.66 41.05 -30.67
C VAL A 38 -64.08 42.46 -30.52
N LEU A 39 -62.79 42.61 -30.86
CA LEU A 39 -62.36 43.29 -32.10
C LEU A 39 -60.92 42.86 -32.50
N LEU A 40 -60.67 42.85 -33.81
CA LEU A 40 -59.47 42.42 -34.54
C LEU A 40 -58.87 43.64 -35.29
N PRO A 41 -57.75 43.57 -36.05
CA PRO A 41 -56.79 42.46 -36.28
C PRO A 41 -55.29 42.87 -36.13
N LEU A 42 -54.36 41.90 -36.31
CA LEU A 42 -53.21 42.04 -37.22
C LEU A 42 -52.48 40.69 -37.46
N ALA A 43 -51.81 40.57 -38.61
CA ALA A 43 -50.87 39.52 -39.09
C ALA A 43 -50.98 38.10 -38.45
N ALA A 44 -51.63 37.11 -39.09
CA ALA A 44 -51.23 36.37 -40.30
C ALA A 44 -50.20 35.23 -40.05
N ALA A 45 -50.63 33.98 -40.33
CA ALA A 45 -49.89 32.72 -40.45
C ALA A 45 -48.55 32.59 -39.68
N LEU A 46 -48.36 31.74 -38.66
CA LEU A 46 -48.93 30.41 -38.39
C LEU A 46 -49.36 29.61 -39.63
N LEU A 47 -48.40 29.01 -40.34
CA LEU A 47 -48.37 27.55 -40.55
C LEU A 47 -47.13 27.11 -41.35
N LEU A 48 -46.57 25.99 -40.88
CA LEU A 48 -45.62 25.01 -41.47
C LEU A 48 -44.23 24.96 -40.82
N ILE A 49 -43.91 23.77 -40.29
CA ILE A 49 -42.56 23.16 -40.16
C ILE A 49 -41.57 24.03 -39.32
N ILE A 50 -41.20 23.71 -38.08
CA ILE A 50 -41.01 22.40 -37.41
C ILE A 50 -40.16 21.41 -38.23
N ALA A 51 -39.06 21.91 -38.80
CA ALA A 51 -37.85 21.15 -39.14
C ALA A 51 -36.71 22.11 -39.60
N THR A 52 -35.47 21.69 -39.35
CA THR A 52 -34.20 22.12 -40.00
C THR A 52 -33.71 23.60 -39.90
N SER A 53 -32.48 23.70 -39.36
CA SER A 53 -31.36 24.59 -39.77
C SER A 53 -31.44 26.12 -39.60
N SER A 54 -31.16 26.57 -38.37
CA SER A 54 -30.36 27.78 -38.04
C SER A 54 -29.81 27.59 -36.61
N LEU A 55 -28.61 27.04 -36.35
CA LEU A 55 -27.30 27.32 -36.96
C LEU A 55 -26.95 28.82 -36.91
N TRP A 56 -26.67 29.33 -35.70
CA TRP A 56 -25.39 29.97 -35.31
C TRP A 56 -25.51 30.82 -34.03
N CYS A 57 -25.39 30.18 -32.85
CA CYS A 57 -24.70 30.77 -31.69
C CYS A 57 -24.41 29.74 -30.58
N SER A 58 -23.90 28.56 -30.95
CA SER A 58 -23.18 27.72 -29.99
C SER A 58 -21.71 28.07 -30.11
N ALA A 59 -21.18 28.84 -29.16
CA ALA A 59 -19.75 28.84 -28.94
C ALA A 59 -19.37 27.42 -28.53
N ALA A 60 -18.65 26.70 -29.40
CA ALA A 60 -18.05 25.46 -29.00
C ALA A 60 -17.00 25.79 -27.93
N ALA A 61 -17.32 25.48 -26.67
CA ALA A 61 -16.27 25.02 -25.79
C ALA A 61 -15.68 23.79 -26.49
N GLU A 62 -14.45 23.92 -26.99
CA GLU A 62 -13.72 22.77 -27.52
C GLU A 62 -13.50 21.82 -26.34
N GLY A 63 -14.41 20.86 -26.21
CA GLY A 63 -14.15 19.69 -25.39
C GLY A 63 -12.91 19.04 -25.97
N LYS A 64 -11.77 19.23 -25.29
CA LYS A 64 -10.60 18.37 -25.47
C LYS A 64 -11.15 16.94 -25.48
N GLY A 65 -11.01 16.23 -26.59
CA GLY A 65 -11.25 14.78 -26.59
C GLY A 65 -10.46 14.21 -25.43
N ALA A 66 -11.10 13.41 -24.58
CA ALA A 66 -10.57 13.02 -23.27
C ALA A 66 -9.38 12.05 -23.42
N GLY A 67 -8.25 12.60 -23.85
CA GLY A 67 -6.97 11.93 -23.87
C GLY A 67 -6.49 11.75 -22.44
N ARG A 68 -6.09 10.52 -22.15
CA ARG A 68 -5.29 10.09 -21.01
C ARG A 68 -4.18 11.10 -20.68
N ASN A 69 -4.04 11.49 -19.41
CA ASN A 69 -3.04 12.49 -19.01
C ASN A 69 -1.66 11.83 -18.84
N VAL A 70 -1.03 11.52 -19.98
CA VAL A 70 0.30 10.88 -20.03
C VAL A 70 1.39 11.92 -19.77
N ILE A 71 2.12 11.72 -18.66
CA ILE A 71 3.17 12.60 -18.16
C ILE A 71 4.51 12.13 -18.71
N THR A 72 5.13 12.95 -19.55
CA THR A 72 6.49 12.66 -20.09
C THR A 72 7.60 13.34 -19.30
N HIS A 73 7.30 14.41 -18.57
CA HIS A 73 8.22 15.22 -17.78
C HIS A 73 7.48 15.66 -16.51
N ILE A 74 8.17 15.70 -15.36
CA ILE A 74 7.58 16.17 -14.10
C ILE A 74 8.61 16.94 -13.30
N LYS A 75 8.20 18.05 -12.69
CA LYS A 75 9.07 18.94 -11.93
C LYS A 75 9.82 18.19 -10.83
N GLY A 76 11.12 18.46 -10.71
CA GLY A 76 12.03 17.78 -9.80
C GLY A 76 12.72 16.55 -10.40
N PHE A 77 12.17 15.92 -11.45
CA PHE A 77 12.89 14.90 -12.23
C PHE A 77 13.73 15.56 -13.32
N GLU A 78 14.88 14.97 -13.65
CA GLU A 78 15.82 15.53 -14.64
C GLU A 78 15.64 14.88 -16.01
N GLY A 79 15.08 15.62 -16.97
CA GLY A 79 14.77 15.12 -18.31
C GLY A 79 13.42 14.40 -18.39
N PRO A 80 13.17 13.61 -19.46
CA PRO A 80 11.96 12.83 -19.59
C PRO A 80 11.94 11.63 -18.64
N LEU A 81 10.74 11.22 -18.21
CA LEU A 81 10.56 9.99 -17.42
C LEU A 81 10.94 8.76 -18.26
N PRO A 82 11.71 7.79 -17.71
CA PRO A 82 12.13 6.58 -18.43
C PRO A 82 11.07 5.46 -18.43
N PHE A 83 9.86 5.74 -17.96
CA PHE A 83 8.71 4.83 -17.87
C PHE A 83 7.41 5.59 -18.22
N HIS A 84 6.36 4.86 -18.57
CA HIS A 84 5.03 5.46 -18.78
C HIS A 84 4.45 5.90 -17.44
N LEU A 85 4.05 7.17 -17.31
CA LEU A 85 3.23 7.66 -16.21
C LEU A 85 1.95 8.28 -16.76
N GLU A 86 0.80 7.83 -16.27
CA GLU A 86 -0.49 8.47 -16.49
C GLU A 86 -1.10 8.89 -15.14
N THR A 87 -1.91 9.94 -15.13
CA THR A 87 -2.77 10.28 -14.00
C THR A 87 -4.20 10.55 -14.43
N GLY A 88 -5.13 10.50 -13.49
CA GLY A 88 -6.51 10.89 -13.77
C GLY A 88 -7.45 10.73 -12.58
N TYR A 89 -8.72 11.01 -12.86
CA TYR A 89 -9.83 10.86 -11.94
C TYR A 89 -10.87 9.90 -12.51
N VAL A 90 -11.40 9.01 -11.67
CA VAL A 90 -12.56 8.17 -12.00
C VAL A 90 -13.68 8.46 -11.00
N GLU A 91 -14.89 8.71 -11.50
CA GLU A 91 -16.06 9.03 -10.69
C GLU A 91 -16.74 7.76 -10.18
N VAL A 92 -16.74 7.58 -8.86
CA VAL A 92 -17.19 6.36 -8.17
C VAL A 92 -18.51 6.56 -7.42
N ASP A 93 -19.00 7.80 -7.32
CA ASP A 93 -20.29 8.19 -6.77
C ASP A 93 -20.82 9.37 -7.60
N GLU A 94 -21.88 9.12 -8.37
CA GLU A 94 -22.53 10.11 -9.24
C GLU A 94 -23.63 10.91 -8.51
N GLU A 95 -24.00 10.54 -7.27
CA GLU A 95 -24.95 11.29 -6.44
C GLU A 95 -24.24 12.48 -5.76
N HIS A 96 -23.03 12.25 -5.24
CA HIS A 96 -22.23 13.26 -4.55
C HIS A 96 -21.03 13.78 -5.35
N GLY A 97 -20.81 13.25 -6.56
CA GLY A 97 -19.70 13.60 -7.44
C GLY A 97 -18.33 13.21 -6.88
N ALA A 98 -18.23 12.04 -6.23
CA ALA A 98 -16.99 11.59 -5.61
C ALA A 98 -16.05 10.92 -6.62
N ARG A 99 -14.80 11.37 -6.65
CA ARG A 99 -13.78 10.97 -7.63
C ARG A 99 -12.52 10.51 -6.93
N LEU A 100 -12.06 9.31 -7.31
CA LEU A 100 -10.76 8.80 -6.89
C LEU A 100 -9.69 9.20 -7.90
N PHE A 101 -8.61 9.78 -7.41
CA PHE A 101 -7.40 10.09 -8.16
C PHE A 101 -6.48 8.87 -8.22
N TYR A 102 -5.77 8.71 -9.33
CA TYR A 102 -4.79 7.65 -9.51
C TYR A 102 -3.53 8.11 -10.24
N TYR A 103 -2.44 7.39 -9.98
CA TYR A 103 -1.24 7.37 -10.81
C TYR A 103 -1.13 5.96 -11.41
N PHE A 104 -1.06 5.84 -12.73
CA PHE A 104 -0.86 4.57 -13.42
C PHE A 104 0.54 4.51 -14.03
N ILE A 105 1.22 3.38 -13.86
CA ILE A 105 2.53 3.11 -14.44
C ILE A 105 2.49 1.74 -15.12
N GLU A 106 2.76 1.71 -16.42
CA GLU A 106 2.87 0.48 -17.20
C GLU A 106 4.10 -0.35 -16.79
N SER A 107 4.08 -1.65 -17.06
CA SER A 107 5.25 -2.48 -16.79
C SER A 107 6.41 -2.17 -17.73
N GLU A 108 7.60 -1.98 -17.17
CA GLU A 108 8.83 -1.79 -17.96
C GLU A 108 9.32 -3.07 -18.68
N ARG A 109 8.62 -4.21 -18.50
CA ARG A 109 8.92 -5.49 -19.15
C ARG A 109 7.97 -5.80 -20.30
N ASN A 110 6.70 -6.10 -20.02
CA ASN A 110 5.67 -6.27 -21.05
C ASN A 110 4.27 -5.86 -20.53
N PRO A 111 3.82 -4.62 -20.77
CA PRO A 111 2.52 -4.13 -20.31
C PRO A 111 1.33 -5.02 -20.69
N ALA A 112 1.38 -5.65 -21.87
CA ALA A 112 0.27 -6.45 -22.40
C ALA A 112 0.13 -7.87 -21.81
N GLU A 113 1.15 -8.35 -21.09
CA GLU A 113 1.14 -9.69 -20.45
C GLU A 113 1.30 -9.60 -18.93
N ASP A 114 2.01 -8.59 -18.43
CA ASP A 114 2.35 -8.47 -17.02
C ASP A 114 1.15 -8.11 -16.13
N PRO A 115 1.09 -8.58 -14.87
CA PRO A 115 -0.09 -8.41 -14.03
C PRO A 115 -0.46 -6.95 -13.79
N LEU A 116 -1.75 -6.68 -13.60
CA LEU A 116 -2.25 -5.38 -13.17
C LEU A 116 -2.42 -5.39 -11.65
N ILE A 117 -1.83 -4.43 -10.95
CA ILE A 117 -1.94 -4.27 -9.50
C ILE A 117 -2.70 -2.98 -9.19
N LEU A 118 -3.81 -3.07 -8.45
CA LEU A 118 -4.37 -1.91 -7.75
C LEU A 118 -3.70 -1.79 -6.39
N TRP A 119 -2.82 -0.80 -6.20
CA TRP A 119 -2.14 -0.54 -4.93
C TRP A 119 -2.84 0.56 -4.12
N ILE A 120 -3.20 0.22 -2.88
CA ILE A 120 -3.87 1.11 -1.92
C ILE A 120 -2.98 1.19 -0.66
N THR A 121 -2.33 2.32 -0.41
CA THR A 121 -1.61 2.56 0.86
C THR A 121 -2.63 2.69 2.02
N GLY A 122 -2.25 2.25 3.22
CA GLY A 122 -3.17 2.14 4.37
C GLY A 122 -3.52 3.46 5.09
N GLY A 123 -3.24 3.51 6.40
CA GLY A 123 -3.63 4.63 7.28
C GLY A 123 -4.71 4.26 8.30
N PRO A 124 -6.03 4.40 8.01
CA PRO A 124 -6.62 4.76 6.73
C PRO A 124 -6.36 6.21 6.31
N GLY A 125 -6.56 6.50 5.03
CA GLY A 125 -6.45 7.85 4.49
C GLY A 125 -5.03 8.30 4.16
N CYS A 126 -4.08 7.37 4.00
CA CYS A 126 -2.75 7.69 3.50
C CYS A 126 -2.69 7.58 1.97
N SER A 127 -2.20 8.64 1.32
CA SER A 127 -2.09 8.76 -0.13
C SER A 127 -1.15 7.71 -0.72
N ALA A 128 -1.58 7.11 -1.84
CA ALA A 128 -0.84 6.10 -2.60
C ALA A 128 0.39 6.69 -3.33
N LEU A 129 0.54 8.03 -3.34
CA LEU A 129 1.83 8.68 -3.62
C LEU A 129 2.93 8.19 -2.65
N SER A 130 2.56 7.68 -1.46
CA SER A 130 3.51 6.99 -0.57
C SER A 130 4.02 5.68 -1.18
N GLY A 131 3.11 4.85 -1.70
CA GLY A 131 3.46 3.62 -2.43
C GLY A 131 4.36 3.88 -3.63
N LEU A 132 4.10 5.00 -4.33
CA LEU A 132 4.83 5.43 -5.51
C LEU A 132 6.24 5.98 -5.16
N LEU A 133 6.37 6.84 -4.14
CA LEU A 133 7.62 7.57 -3.84
C LEU A 133 8.53 6.93 -2.77
N PHE A 134 8.04 5.97 -1.99
CA PHE A 134 8.80 5.39 -0.87
C PHE A 134 8.85 3.85 -0.93
N GLU A 135 7.76 3.21 -1.33
CA GLU A 135 7.61 1.75 -1.23
C GLU A 135 8.01 1.00 -2.51
N ILE A 136 7.11 0.90 -3.50
CA ILE A 136 7.21 -0.01 -4.65
C ILE A 136 7.32 0.69 -6.02
N GLY A 137 7.11 2.01 -6.10
CA GLY A 137 7.16 2.76 -7.36
C GLY A 137 8.57 3.13 -7.85
N PRO A 138 8.70 3.63 -9.09
CA PRO A 138 9.97 3.87 -9.78
C PRO A 138 10.60 5.25 -9.51
N LEU A 139 10.09 6.00 -8.54
CA LEU A 139 10.58 7.33 -8.18
C LEU A 139 10.90 7.39 -6.68
N LYS A 140 11.99 8.08 -6.31
CA LYS A 140 12.31 8.45 -4.92
C LYS A 140 12.87 9.86 -4.88
N PHE A 141 12.83 10.52 -3.72
CA PHE A 141 13.54 11.79 -3.55
C PHE A 141 15.04 11.56 -3.33
N ASP A 142 15.86 12.49 -3.85
CA ASP A 142 17.30 12.58 -3.58
C ASP A 142 17.54 13.15 -2.16
N VAL A 143 17.15 12.38 -1.12
CA VAL A 143 17.22 12.83 0.29
C VAL A 143 18.65 13.12 0.73
N ALA A 144 19.63 12.38 0.22
CA ALA A 144 21.04 12.55 0.55
C ALA A 144 21.70 13.74 -0.18
N GLY A 145 21.25 14.07 -1.39
CA GLY A 145 21.68 15.26 -2.12
C GLY A 145 20.93 16.55 -1.75
N TYR A 146 19.81 16.46 -1.03
CA TYR A 146 18.97 17.62 -0.71
C TYR A 146 19.56 18.51 0.38
N THR A 147 19.77 19.79 0.04
CA THR A 147 20.26 20.83 0.95
C THR A 147 19.24 21.97 1.11
N GLU A 148 18.81 22.56 0.01
CA GLU A 148 17.78 23.61 -0.05
C GLU A 148 17.09 23.63 -1.43
N GLY A 149 15.98 24.37 -1.54
CA GLY A 149 15.26 24.57 -2.80
C GLY A 149 14.13 23.59 -3.05
N PHE A 150 13.90 23.20 -4.31
CA PHE A 150 12.83 22.29 -4.71
C PHE A 150 13.31 20.82 -4.64
N PRO A 151 12.50 19.87 -4.15
CA PRO A 151 12.90 18.47 -4.07
C PRO A 151 13.24 17.86 -5.44
N ARG A 152 14.40 17.22 -5.54
CA ARG A 152 14.79 16.43 -6.71
C ARG A 152 14.27 15.00 -6.60
N LEU A 153 13.71 14.51 -7.70
CA LEU A 153 13.32 13.11 -7.88
C LEU A 153 14.42 12.37 -8.66
N VAL A 154 14.64 11.11 -8.30
CA VAL A 154 15.53 10.17 -8.97
C VAL A 154 14.78 8.89 -9.30
N TYR A 155 15.21 8.22 -10.37
CA TYR A 155 14.66 6.94 -10.79
C TYR A 155 15.11 5.81 -9.84
N PHE A 156 14.23 4.84 -9.58
CA PHE A 156 14.46 3.76 -8.63
C PHE A 156 14.32 2.36 -9.28
N GLU A 157 15.44 1.68 -9.47
CA GLU A 157 15.52 0.44 -10.27
C GLU A 157 14.79 -0.77 -9.67
N ASP A 158 14.69 -0.86 -8.34
CA ASP A 158 14.10 -2.02 -7.64
C ASP A 158 12.56 -1.93 -7.52
N SER A 159 11.92 -1.11 -8.37
CA SER A 159 10.47 -0.93 -8.40
C SER A 159 9.72 -2.19 -8.85
N TRP A 160 8.50 -2.37 -8.36
CA TRP A 160 7.61 -3.44 -8.84
C TRP A 160 7.11 -3.18 -10.27
N THR A 161 7.18 -1.93 -10.78
CA THR A 161 6.84 -1.60 -12.18
C THR A 161 7.76 -2.28 -13.19
N LYS A 162 8.93 -2.78 -12.76
CA LYS A 162 9.80 -3.67 -13.57
C LYS A 162 9.12 -4.93 -14.10
N VAL A 163 8.03 -5.37 -13.47
CA VAL A 163 7.39 -6.68 -13.75
C VAL A 163 5.86 -6.68 -13.58
N ALA A 164 5.25 -5.50 -13.37
CA ALA A 164 3.81 -5.32 -13.19
C ALA A 164 3.36 -3.95 -13.72
N ASN A 165 2.11 -3.87 -14.18
CA ASN A 165 1.40 -2.62 -14.37
C ASN A 165 0.80 -2.22 -13.01
N VAL A 166 0.96 -0.98 -12.55
CA VAL A 166 0.56 -0.57 -11.19
C VAL A 166 -0.30 0.70 -11.21
N ILE A 167 -1.51 0.61 -10.67
CA ILE A 167 -2.39 1.74 -10.36
C ILE A 167 -2.22 2.07 -8.88
N PHE A 168 -1.60 3.20 -8.56
CA PHE A 168 -1.54 3.77 -7.22
C PHE A 168 -2.81 4.61 -6.99
N LEU A 169 -3.73 4.11 -6.17
CA LEU A 169 -5.06 4.70 -5.97
C LEU A 169 -5.13 5.48 -4.65
N ASP A 170 -5.38 6.80 -4.72
CA ASP A 170 -5.68 7.60 -3.53
C ASP A 170 -7.09 7.25 -3.02
N ALA A 171 -7.18 6.42 -1.98
CA ALA A 171 -8.46 5.94 -1.47
C ALA A 171 -8.48 5.76 0.07
N PRO A 172 -9.65 5.88 0.73
CA PRO A 172 -10.97 6.24 0.18
C PRO A 172 -11.07 7.73 -0.21
N VAL A 173 -12.24 8.17 -0.69
CA VAL A 173 -12.55 9.58 -0.98
C VAL A 173 -12.12 10.50 0.18
N GLY A 174 -11.45 11.61 -0.13
CA GLY A 174 -10.82 12.52 0.85
C GLY A 174 -9.34 12.22 1.15
N THR A 175 -8.78 11.16 0.55
CA THR A 175 -7.36 10.79 0.64
C THR A 175 -6.55 11.45 -0.47
N GLY A 176 -5.37 12.00 -0.16
CA GLY A 176 -4.44 12.53 -1.16
C GLY A 176 -5.05 13.60 -2.06
N PHE A 177 -5.24 13.27 -3.35
CA PHE A 177 -5.92 14.13 -4.32
C PHE A 177 -7.39 13.76 -4.63
N SER A 178 -7.92 12.70 -4.02
CA SER A 178 -9.31 12.23 -4.20
C SER A 178 -10.30 13.05 -3.39
N TYR A 179 -11.43 13.43 -4.00
CA TYR A 179 -12.36 14.40 -3.44
C TYR A 179 -13.83 14.07 -3.74
N SER A 180 -14.75 14.79 -3.10
CA SER A 180 -16.19 14.78 -3.37
C SER A 180 -16.67 16.21 -3.61
N LEU A 181 -17.69 16.39 -4.46
CA LEU A 181 -18.32 17.71 -4.63
C LEU A 181 -19.23 18.05 -3.44
N GLU A 182 -19.80 17.05 -2.78
CA GLU A 182 -20.60 17.21 -1.55
C GLU A 182 -19.97 16.52 -0.34
N GLU A 183 -20.08 17.11 0.85
CA GLU A 183 -19.58 16.55 2.13
C GLU A 183 -20.18 15.16 2.43
N ALA A 184 -21.41 14.90 1.97
CA ALA A 184 -22.08 13.61 2.12
C ALA A 184 -21.31 12.45 1.46
N GLY A 185 -20.64 12.68 0.31
CA GLY A 185 -19.81 11.69 -0.38
C GLY A 185 -18.52 11.31 0.36
N LEU A 186 -18.17 12.01 1.46
CA LEU A 186 -17.09 11.62 2.37
C LEU A 186 -17.51 10.53 3.38
N ASN A 187 -18.81 10.28 3.54
CA ASN A 187 -19.39 9.37 4.55
C ASN A 187 -19.37 7.90 4.11
N VAL A 188 -18.24 7.44 3.57
CA VAL A 188 -18.06 6.07 3.07
C VAL A 188 -17.64 5.11 4.18
N SER A 189 -18.12 3.87 4.14
CA SER A 189 -17.67 2.79 5.03
C SER A 189 -16.47 2.03 4.44
N LEU A 190 -15.82 1.15 5.22
CA LEU A 190 -14.80 0.24 4.69
C LEU A 190 -15.40 -0.66 3.59
N THR A 191 -16.61 -1.19 3.81
CA THR A 191 -17.37 -1.94 2.79
C THR A 191 -17.68 -1.10 1.55
N GLY A 192 -18.19 0.12 1.72
CA GLY A 192 -18.52 1.03 0.63
C GLY A 192 -17.30 1.49 -0.16
N SER A 193 -16.15 1.64 0.50
CA SER A 193 -14.86 1.94 -0.15
C SER A 193 -14.41 0.77 -1.03
N GLY A 194 -14.53 -0.47 -0.55
CA GLY A 194 -14.28 -1.65 -1.39
C GLY A 194 -15.13 -1.70 -2.66
N HIS A 195 -16.41 -1.32 -2.55
CA HIS A 195 -17.31 -1.21 -3.69
C HIS A 195 -16.94 -0.04 -4.63
N GLN A 196 -16.54 1.12 -4.09
CA GLN A 196 -16.00 2.23 -4.89
C GLN A 196 -14.73 1.84 -5.66
N HIS A 197 -13.86 0.99 -5.11
CA HIS A 197 -12.68 0.46 -5.83
C HIS A 197 -13.07 -0.51 -6.93
N HIS A 198 -14.14 -1.27 -6.76
CA HIS A 198 -14.70 -2.11 -7.82
C HIS A 198 -15.26 -1.22 -8.94
N ILE A 199 -16.10 -0.22 -8.63
CA ILE A 199 -16.59 0.77 -9.62
C ILE A 199 -15.42 1.47 -10.35
N PHE A 200 -14.39 1.88 -9.60
CA PHE A 200 -13.16 2.45 -10.15
C PHE A 200 -12.54 1.53 -11.22
N LEU A 201 -12.28 0.26 -10.87
CA LEU A 201 -11.67 -0.70 -11.80
C LEU A 201 -12.54 -0.97 -13.01
N ARG A 202 -13.87 -1.04 -12.85
CA ARG A 202 -14.82 -1.24 -13.96
C ARG A 202 -14.75 -0.09 -14.97
N LYS A 203 -14.82 1.16 -14.49
CA LYS A 203 -14.75 2.36 -15.33
C LYS A 203 -13.35 2.52 -15.94
N TRP A 204 -12.29 2.36 -15.15
CA TRP A 204 -10.91 2.46 -15.63
C TRP A 204 -10.61 1.46 -16.75
N LEU A 205 -11.00 0.18 -16.61
CA LEU A 205 -10.82 -0.85 -17.66
C LEU A 205 -11.75 -0.68 -18.87
N ALA A 206 -12.83 0.11 -18.78
CA ALA A 206 -13.61 0.49 -19.95
C ALA A 206 -12.87 1.53 -20.81
N ASP A 207 -12.15 2.45 -20.18
CA ASP A 207 -11.25 3.40 -20.85
C ASP A 207 -9.87 2.78 -21.21
N HIS A 208 -9.53 1.64 -20.58
CA HIS A 208 -8.27 0.89 -20.74
C HIS A 208 -8.50 -0.59 -21.10
N PRO A 209 -9.20 -0.90 -22.21
CA PRO A 209 -9.55 -2.28 -22.59
C PRO A 209 -8.33 -3.18 -22.88
N GLU A 210 -7.17 -2.60 -23.17
CA GLU A 210 -5.92 -3.34 -23.40
C GLU A 210 -5.41 -4.08 -22.16
N PHE A 211 -5.74 -3.64 -20.94
CA PHE A 211 -5.36 -4.31 -19.69
C PHE A 211 -6.43 -5.27 -19.17
N ALA A 212 -7.58 -5.40 -19.84
CA ALA A 212 -8.72 -6.19 -19.35
C ALA A 212 -8.45 -7.71 -19.27
N SER A 213 -7.46 -8.21 -20.03
CA SER A 213 -6.99 -9.61 -19.98
C SER A 213 -5.92 -9.88 -18.92
N ASN A 214 -5.29 -8.85 -18.37
CA ASN A 214 -4.11 -9.03 -17.51
C ASN A 214 -4.50 -9.66 -16.16
N PRO A 215 -3.63 -10.47 -15.53
CA PRO A 215 -3.87 -10.99 -14.19
C PRO A 215 -4.03 -9.84 -13.17
N LEU A 216 -5.24 -9.63 -12.64
CA LEU A 216 -5.51 -8.56 -11.67
C LEU A 216 -5.18 -9.02 -10.25
N TYR A 217 -4.44 -8.18 -9.53
CA TYR A 217 -4.17 -8.29 -8.10
C TYR A 217 -4.60 -7.01 -7.38
N ILE A 218 -5.15 -7.17 -6.17
CA ILE A 218 -5.38 -6.04 -5.26
C ILE A 218 -4.27 -6.05 -4.20
N GLY A 219 -3.60 -4.91 -3.98
CA GLY A 219 -2.40 -4.78 -3.17
C GLY A 219 -2.44 -3.60 -2.21
N GLY A 220 -1.64 -3.66 -1.15
CA GLY A 220 -1.51 -2.56 -0.18
C GLY A 220 -0.78 -2.96 1.10
N ASP A 221 -0.63 -2.00 2.01
CA ASP A 221 0.08 -2.14 3.28
C ASP A 221 -0.80 -1.72 4.49
N SER A 222 -0.34 -1.99 5.72
CA SER A 222 -0.87 -1.34 6.92
C SER A 222 -2.39 -1.58 7.08
N TYR A 223 -3.20 -0.52 7.23
CA TYR A 223 -4.66 -0.59 7.29
C TYR A 223 -5.29 -1.18 6.01
N SER A 224 -4.61 -1.17 4.85
CA SER A 224 -5.11 -1.86 3.65
C SER A 224 -5.15 -3.38 3.82
N GLY A 225 -4.59 -3.93 4.90
CA GLY A 225 -4.95 -5.26 5.40
C GLY A 225 -6.46 -5.47 5.56
N TYR A 226 -7.22 -4.44 5.96
CA TYR A 226 -8.68 -4.42 5.94
C TYR A 226 -9.25 -4.14 4.54
N THR A 227 -8.73 -3.11 3.84
CA THR A 227 -9.28 -2.62 2.57
C THR A 227 -9.16 -3.61 1.40
N VAL A 228 -8.04 -4.31 1.30
CA VAL A 228 -7.70 -5.19 0.16
C VAL A 228 -8.57 -6.46 0.15
N PRO A 229 -8.77 -7.21 1.25
CA PRO A 229 -9.67 -8.37 1.26
C PRO A 229 -11.15 -8.00 1.09
N VAL A 230 -11.57 -6.81 1.55
CA VAL A 230 -12.94 -6.30 1.32
C VAL A 230 -13.14 -5.99 -0.17
N THR A 231 -12.20 -5.26 -0.79
CA THR A 231 -12.20 -4.95 -2.22
C THR A 231 -12.18 -6.22 -3.09
N ALA A 232 -11.27 -7.15 -2.77
CA ALA A 232 -11.17 -8.41 -3.50
C ALA A 232 -12.42 -9.29 -3.35
N LEU A 233 -13.08 -9.28 -2.17
CA LEU A 233 -14.33 -10.03 -1.98
C LEU A 233 -15.50 -9.40 -2.74
N ASP A 234 -15.60 -8.07 -2.83
CA ASP A 234 -16.64 -7.43 -3.65
C ASP A 234 -16.49 -7.83 -5.13
N ILE A 235 -15.29 -7.64 -5.70
CA ILE A 235 -14.97 -8.04 -7.08
C ILE A 235 -15.24 -9.53 -7.34
N ALA A 236 -14.93 -10.40 -6.37
CA ALA A 236 -15.16 -11.84 -6.49
C ALA A 236 -16.65 -12.24 -6.46
N THR A 237 -17.50 -11.47 -5.78
CA THR A 237 -18.89 -11.87 -5.44
C THR A 237 -20.00 -11.03 -6.09
N HIS A 238 -19.69 -9.84 -6.62
CA HIS A 238 -20.61 -9.04 -7.44
C HIS A 238 -21.11 -9.83 -8.66
N ASN A 239 -22.34 -9.53 -9.12
CA ASN A 239 -23.07 -10.40 -10.04
C ASN A 239 -24.09 -9.64 -10.92
N ASP A 240 -23.59 -8.66 -11.68
CA ASP A 240 -24.42 -7.62 -12.29
C ASP A 240 -24.72 -7.89 -13.78
N ASN A 241 -24.50 -9.14 -14.22
CA ASN A 241 -24.50 -9.61 -15.62
C ASN A 241 -23.38 -9.02 -16.51
N GLU A 242 -22.56 -8.13 -15.97
CA GLU A 242 -21.41 -7.56 -16.67
C GLU A 242 -20.18 -8.50 -16.70
N PRO A 243 -19.17 -8.25 -17.57
CA PRO A 243 -17.91 -8.98 -17.55
C PRO A 243 -17.21 -8.91 -16.18
N LYS A 244 -16.75 -10.07 -15.70
CA LYS A 244 -15.95 -10.18 -14.47
C LYS A 244 -14.53 -9.69 -14.72
N LEU A 245 -13.98 -8.98 -13.73
CA LEU A 245 -12.56 -8.62 -13.71
C LEU A 245 -11.71 -9.90 -13.55
N ASN A 246 -10.53 -9.93 -14.17
CA ASN A 246 -9.61 -11.08 -14.13
C ASN A 246 -8.83 -11.18 -12.80
N LEU A 247 -9.54 -11.15 -11.67
CA LEU A 247 -8.96 -11.24 -10.33
C LEU A 247 -8.29 -12.60 -10.13
N VAL A 248 -6.98 -12.59 -9.85
CA VAL A 248 -6.16 -13.80 -9.67
C VAL A 248 -5.66 -13.95 -8.24
N GLY A 249 -5.55 -12.84 -7.49
CA GLY A 249 -5.17 -12.87 -6.09
C GLY A 249 -5.14 -11.49 -5.43
N TYR A 250 -4.59 -11.45 -4.22
CA TYR A 250 -4.37 -10.22 -3.47
C TYR A 250 -3.15 -10.35 -2.54
N LEU A 251 -2.57 -9.21 -2.18
CA LEU A 251 -1.38 -9.12 -1.34
C LEU A 251 -1.50 -8.00 -0.31
N VAL A 252 -1.09 -8.26 0.93
CA VAL A 252 -1.16 -7.30 2.03
C VAL A 252 0.12 -7.31 2.88
N GLY A 253 0.74 -6.14 2.99
CA GLY A 253 1.98 -5.93 3.74
C GLY A 253 1.72 -5.47 5.18
N ASN A 254 2.34 -6.15 6.16
CA ASN A 254 2.26 -5.78 7.58
C ASN A 254 0.81 -5.48 8.07
N ALA A 255 -0.13 -6.27 7.54
CA ALA A 255 -1.55 -6.03 7.53
C ALA A 255 -2.19 -5.89 8.92
N ALA A 256 -2.99 -4.83 9.11
CA ALA A 256 -4.06 -4.85 10.11
C ALA A 256 -5.20 -5.74 9.60
N THR A 257 -5.59 -6.74 10.39
CA THR A 257 -6.41 -7.88 9.97
C THR A 257 -7.55 -8.15 10.96
N ASP A 258 -7.27 -8.00 12.25
CA ASP A 258 -8.22 -8.22 13.35
C ASP A 258 -7.69 -7.52 14.62
N ASP A 259 -8.42 -6.52 15.11
CA ASP A 259 -7.96 -5.65 16.20
C ASP A 259 -7.59 -6.42 17.48
N ARG A 260 -8.23 -7.58 17.72
CA ARG A 260 -7.96 -8.44 18.88
C ARG A 260 -6.62 -9.14 18.78
N TYR A 261 -6.32 -9.74 17.64
CA TYR A 261 -5.04 -10.43 17.45
C TYR A 261 -3.88 -9.44 17.23
N ASP A 262 -4.11 -8.35 16.48
CA ASP A 262 -3.07 -7.38 16.16
C ASP A 262 -2.69 -6.48 17.34
N THR A 263 -3.64 -6.16 18.24
CA THR A 263 -3.31 -5.48 19.50
C THR A 263 -2.80 -6.47 20.55
N GLY A 264 -3.47 -7.62 20.71
CA GLY A 264 -3.07 -8.63 21.69
C GLY A 264 -1.66 -9.20 21.47
N GLY A 265 -1.20 -9.28 20.22
CA GLY A 265 0.14 -9.73 19.85
C GLY A 265 1.29 -8.79 20.25
N LYS A 266 1.00 -7.52 20.61
CA LYS A 266 2.04 -6.50 20.87
C LYS A 266 2.89 -6.83 22.11
N VAL A 267 2.28 -7.26 23.21
CA VAL A 267 3.01 -7.57 24.46
C VAL A 267 3.91 -8.80 24.31
N PRO A 268 3.44 -9.95 23.77
CA PRO A 268 4.32 -11.08 23.45
C PRO A 268 5.42 -10.75 22.44
N PHE A 269 5.16 -9.87 21.46
CA PHE A 269 6.19 -9.42 20.51
C PHE A 269 7.27 -8.57 21.20
N MET A 270 6.88 -7.61 22.06
CA MET A 270 7.84 -6.80 22.80
C MET A 270 8.71 -7.66 23.73
N HIS A 271 8.15 -8.69 24.36
CA HIS A 271 8.91 -9.66 25.16
C HIS A 271 9.86 -10.49 24.29
N GLY A 272 9.36 -11.10 23.21
CA GLY A 272 10.16 -11.92 22.30
C GLY A 272 11.27 -11.18 21.56
N MET A 273 11.18 -9.85 21.45
CA MET A 273 12.23 -8.97 20.91
C MET A 273 13.12 -8.32 21.98
N GLY A 274 12.95 -8.66 23.27
CA GLY A 274 13.76 -8.14 24.38
C GLY A 274 13.51 -6.67 24.73
N LEU A 275 12.38 -6.09 24.32
CA LEU A 275 11.99 -4.71 24.61
C LEU A 275 11.37 -4.53 26.01
N ILE A 276 10.92 -5.62 26.62
CA ILE A 276 10.47 -5.70 28.02
C ILE A 276 11.07 -6.93 28.70
N SER A 277 11.31 -6.86 30.01
CA SER A 277 11.88 -7.98 30.78
C SER A 277 10.87 -9.07 31.09
N ASP A 278 11.37 -10.24 31.52
CA ASP A 278 10.55 -11.36 31.97
C ASP A 278 9.58 -10.96 33.10
N GLU A 279 10.02 -10.14 34.07
CA GLU A 279 9.17 -9.71 35.19
C GLU A 279 8.00 -8.83 34.75
N LEU A 280 8.24 -7.91 33.79
CA LEU A 280 7.18 -7.06 33.21
C LEU A 280 6.20 -7.89 32.38
N TYR A 281 6.69 -8.84 31.59
CA TYR A 281 5.85 -9.74 30.81
C TYR A 281 5.02 -10.67 31.71
N GLU A 282 5.61 -11.25 32.76
CA GLU A 282 4.93 -12.13 33.71
C GLU A 282 3.89 -11.39 34.55
N ASP A 283 4.16 -10.17 35.03
CA ASP A 283 3.16 -9.38 35.76
C ASP A 283 2.01 -8.94 34.86
N ALA A 284 2.29 -8.55 33.61
CA ALA A 284 1.25 -8.25 32.62
C ALA A 284 0.43 -9.50 32.28
N ARG A 285 1.07 -10.65 32.05
CA ARG A 285 0.38 -11.92 31.76
C ARG A 285 -0.52 -12.36 32.93
N ALA A 286 -0.02 -12.24 34.17
CA ALA A 286 -0.78 -12.59 35.36
C ALA A 286 -1.87 -11.55 35.72
N GLY A 287 -1.64 -10.26 35.43
CA GLY A 287 -2.60 -9.18 35.68
C GLY A 287 -3.73 -9.13 34.65
N CYS A 288 -3.42 -9.28 33.38
CA CYS A 288 -4.39 -9.25 32.26
C CYS A 288 -4.92 -10.64 31.87
N GLY A 289 -4.55 -11.71 32.60
CA GLY A 289 -5.01 -13.08 32.32
C GLY A 289 -4.52 -13.67 30.99
N GLY A 290 -3.46 -13.09 30.40
CA GLY A 290 -2.95 -13.44 29.07
C GLY A 290 -3.71 -12.82 27.88
N ASP A 291 -4.75 -12.01 28.12
CA ASP A 291 -5.46 -11.25 27.08
C ASP A 291 -5.01 -9.79 27.10
N PHE A 292 -4.22 -9.41 26.11
CA PHE A 292 -3.68 -8.05 25.97
C PHE A 292 -4.48 -7.16 24.98
N TYR A 293 -5.64 -7.63 24.49
CA TYR A 293 -6.52 -6.81 23.66
C TYR A 293 -7.48 -5.96 24.49
N ALA A 294 -8.05 -6.56 25.54
CA ALA A 294 -9.09 -5.90 26.34
C ALA A 294 -8.56 -4.55 26.86
N PRO A 295 -9.30 -3.43 26.68
CA PRO A 295 -8.93 -2.19 27.32
C PRO A 295 -8.90 -2.46 28.83
N ALA A 296 -7.79 -2.11 29.49
CA ALA A 296 -7.57 -2.49 30.88
C ALA A 296 -8.77 -2.05 31.73
N ASP A 297 -9.50 -3.04 32.26
CA ASP A 297 -10.66 -2.80 33.11
C ASP A 297 -10.24 -1.82 34.21
N PRO A 298 -10.90 -0.66 34.37
CA PRO A 298 -10.48 0.35 35.34
C PRO A 298 -10.58 -0.13 36.80
N THR A 299 -11.19 -1.29 37.05
CA THR A 299 -11.15 -2.01 38.33
C THR A 299 -9.97 -2.98 38.46
N ASN A 300 -9.42 -3.49 37.34
CA ASN A 300 -8.21 -4.31 37.30
C ASN A 300 -6.94 -3.44 37.30
N ALA A 301 -6.68 -2.82 38.45
CA ALA A 301 -5.51 -1.99 38.69
C ALA A 301 -4.17 -2.69 38.41
N ARG A 302 -4.10 -4.03 38.49
CA ARG A 302 -2.86 -4.79 38.18
C ARG A 302 -2.58 -4.81 36.68
N CYS A 303 -3.56 -5.18 35.85
CA CYS A 303 -3.40 -5.11 34.40
C CYS A 303 -3.11 -3.68 33.93
N ALA A 304 -3.84 -2.69 34.46
CA ALA A 304 -3.61 -1.28 34.14
C ALA A 304 -2.18 -0.83 34.52
N GLY A 305 -1.69 -1.19 35.70
CA GLY A 305 -0.33 -0.89 36.17
C GLY A 305 0.75 -1.55 35.32
N ALA A 306 0.62 -2.84 35.00
CA ALA A 306 1.58 -3.56 34.18
C ALA A 306 1.64 -3.03 32.74
N MET A 307 0.49 -2.76 32.12
CA MET A 307 0.41 -2.17 30.78
C MET A 307 0.98 -0.73 30.75
N MET A 308 0.78 0.04 31.82
CA MET A 308 1.38 1.38 31.98
C MET A 308 2.90 1.29 32.15
N ALA A 309 3.41 0.32 32.90
CA ALA A 309 4.85 0.08 33.06
C ALA A 309 5.52 -0.35 31.75
N ILE A 310 4.88 -1.26 30.98
CA ILE A 310 5.31 -1.64 29.63
C ILE A 310 5.40 -0.40 28.72
N ASN A 311 4.35 0.42 28.66
CA ASN A 311 4.35 1.64 27.87
C ASN A 311 5.46 2.62 28.32
N MET A 312 5.68 2.77 29.62
CA MET A 312 6.75 3.63 30.17
C MET A 312 8.17 3.19 29.81
N VAL A 313 8.41 1.92 29.46
CA VAL A 313 9.72 1.47 28.96
C VAL A 313 9.80 1.41 27.43
N THR A 314 8.68 1.32 26.70
CA THR A 314 8.67 1.22 25.22
C THR A 314 8.25 2.50 24.47
N PHE A 315 7.79 3.56 25.14
CA PHE A 315 7.28 4.79 24.47
C PHE A 315 8.24 5.47 23.47
N ALA A 316 9.55 5.24 23.60
CA ALA A 316 10.58 5.82 22.75
C ALA A 316 11.06 4.86 21.64
N VAL A 317 10.57 3.61 21.61
CA VAL A 317 10.84 2.65 20.53
C VAL A 317 10.06 3.08 19.29
N ASN A 318 10.73 3.13 18.13
CA ASN A 318 10.07 3.43 16.87
C ASN A 318 9.03 2.33 16.54
N PRO A 319 7.73 2.65 16.43
CA PRO A 319 6.68 1.65 16.23
C PRO A 319 6.60 1.10 14.79
N VAL A 320 7.21 1.78 13.80
CA VAL A 320 7.26 1.29 12.40
C VAL A 320 8.51 0.47 12.10
N HIS A 321 9.61 0.66 12.82
CA HIS A 321 10.80 -0.21 12.74
C HIS A 321 11.64 -0.11 14.02
N ILE A 322 11.57 -1.14 14.89
CA ILE A 322 12.12 -1.10 16.26
C ILE A 322 13.65 -0.93 16.37
N LEU A 323 14.39 -1.04 15.25
CA LEU A 323 15.85 -0.85 15.19
C LEU A 323 16.24 0.49 14.55
N GLU A 324 15.28 1.30 14.08
CA GLU A 324 15.51 2.65 13.56
C GLU A 324 15.16 3.71 14.63
N PRO A 325 15.78 4.91 14.59
CA PRO A 325 15.47 6.00 15.50
C PRO A 325 14.00 6.43 15.38
N PHE A 326 13.39 6.90 16.49
CA PHE A 326 12.08 7.53 16.43
C PHE A 326 12.22 9.04 16.16
N CYS A 327 12.09 9.42 14.90
CA CYS A 327 12.27 10.79 14.40
C CYS A 327 10.99 11.66 14.43
N GLY A 328 9.97 11.22 15.17
CA GLY A 328 8.66 11.87 15.25
C GLY A 328 7.70 11.32 14.20
N ALA A 329 7.00 12.20 13.50
CA ALA A 329 6.13 11.84 12.37
C ALA A 329 6.03 13.01 11.38
N ALA A 330 6.28 12.75 10.10
CA ALA A 330 6.08 13.74 9.03
C ALA A 330 4.58 13.94 8.69
N VAL A 331 3.87 14.70 9.53
CA VAL A 331 2.42 14.93 9.45
C VAL A 331 2.11 16.44 9.50
N ARG A 332 1.38 16.95 8.50
CA ARG A 332 0.79 18.31 8.56
C ARG A 332 -0.30 18.36 9.64
N ALA A 333 -0.44 19.50 10.32
CA ALA A 333 -1.08 19.60 11.63
C ALA A 333 -2.61 19.38 11.67
N ALA A 334 -3.03 18.11 11.60
CA ALA A 334 -4.25 17.58 12.20
C ALA A 334 -3.87 16.61 13.34
N ALA A 335 -4.83 16.21 14.19
CA ALA A 335 -4.54 15.33 15.33
C ALA A 335 -3.96 13.98 14.86
N SER A 336 -2.89 13.53 15.50
CA SER A 336 -2.12 12.35 15.06
C SER A 336 -2.94 11.07 15.10
N ILE A 337 -2.96 10.35 13.97
CA ILE A 337 -3.59 9.04 13.79
C ILE A 337 -3.09 7.98 14.79
N PHE A 338 -1.89 8.18 15.34
CA PHE A 338 -1.21 7.26 16.25
C PHE A 338 -1.20 7.72 17.72
N HIS A 339 -1.87 8.82 18.08
CA HIS A 339 -1.77 9.41 19.43
C HIS A 339 -2.68 8.77 20.50
N GLY A 340 -2.29 7.57 20.92
CA GLY A 340 -2.40 7.19 22.33
C GLY A 340 -1.09 7.55 23.03
N TYR A 341 -1.13 8.50 23.99
CA TYR A 341 0.03 9.13 24.66
C TYR A 341 0.89 10.07 23.78
N GLY A 342 1.49 11.12 24.39
CA GLY A 342 2.79 11.59 23.92
C GLY A 342 2.99 13.00 23.30
N GLY A 343 2.18 14.01 23.63
CA GLY A 343 2.59 15.44 23.57
C GLY A 343 3.36 15.94 22.33
N GLY A 344 2.69 16.10 21.18
CA GLY A 344 3.32 16.63 19.96
C GLY A 344 3.88 18.07 20.07
N ARG A 345 5.10 18.25 19.53
CA ARG A 345 5.68 19.57 19.19
C ARG A 345 5.88 19.69 17.68
N ARG A 346 5.92 20.94 17.19
CA ARG A 346 5.93 21.31 15.77
C ARG A 346 7.30 21.04 15.14
N SER A 347 7.31 20.63 13.87
CA SER A 347 8.33 21.07 12.91
C SER A 347 7.74 21.22 11.50
N MET A 348 7.99 22.36 10.88
CA MET A 348 7.69 22.66 9.47
C MET A 348 8.74 23.67 8.96
N LEU A 349 10.02 23.36 9.18
CA LEU A 349 11.17 24.02 8.57
C LEU A 349 12.22 22.96 8.27
N VAL A 350 12.98 23.14 7.18
CA VAL A 350 14.18 22.35 6.90
C VAL A 350 15.31 22.88 7.78
N LYS A 351 15.30 22.44 9.04
CA LYS A 351 16.36 22.72 10.01
C LYS A 351 16.26 21.69 11.14
N ASP A 352 17.35 20.96 11.39
CA ASP A 352 17.42 19.94 12.44
C ASP A 352 17.58 20.52 13.86
N ASP A 353 17.07 21.73 14.08
CA ASP A 353 16.96 22.41 15.38
C ASP A 353 15.71 21.95 16.17
N VAL A 354 15.23 20.73 15.92
CA VAL A 354 14.20 20.10 16.74
C VAL A 354 14.91 19.41 17.91
N ASP A 355 14.74 19.93 19.12
CA ASP A 355 15.13 19.23 20.36
C ASP A 355 14.33 17.93 20.52
N HIS A 356 14.78 16.88 19.83
CA HIS A 356 14.29 15.53 20.04
C HIS A 356 14.72 15.05 21.44
N PRO A 357 13.85 14.39 22.23
CA PRO A 357 14.27 13.74 23.47
C PRO A 357 15.35 12.65 23.26
N GLY A 358 15.61 12.27 22.00
CA GLY A 358 16.77 11.50 21.56
C GLY A 358 18.12 12.24 21.60
N PHE A 359 18.24 13.42 22.21
CA PHE A 359 19.52 14.11 22.47
C PHE A 359 20.57 13.17 23.10
N LEU A 360 20.11 12.29 24.01
CA LEU A 360 20.90 11.24 24.65
C LEU A 360 21.47 10.19 23.68
N ALA A 361 20.89 9.99 22.49
CA ALA A 361 21.39 9.04 21.51
C ALA A 361 22.59 9.62 20.75
N LYS A 362 22.48 10.87 20.28
CA LYS A 362 23.55 11.54 19.52
C LYS A 362 24.81 11.74 20.37
N GLU A 363 24.65 12.17 21.63
CA GLU A 363 25.78 12.34 22.56
C GLU A 363 26.42 11.02 23.04
N ARG A 364 25.65 9.94 23.20
CA ARG A 364 26.18 8.67 23.76
C ARG A 364 26.72 7.69 22.73
N LEU A 365 26.18 7.70 21.51
CA LEU A 365 26.52 6.72 20.48
C LEU A 365 27.43 7.29 19.38
N ASN A 366 27.51 8.62 19.24
CA ASN A 366 28.33 9.30 18.21
C ASN A 366 28.06 8.75 16.79
N MET A 367 26.78 8.49 16.50
CA MET A 367 26.27 8.07 15.19
C MET A 367 25.48 9.22 14.57
N ASP A 368 25.63 9.43 13.27
CA ASP A 368 24.68 10.26 12.54
C ASP A 368 23.34 9.53 12.41
N VAL A 369 22.26 10.25 12.72
CA VAL A 369 20.91 9.71 12.87
C VAL A 369 20.12 10.08 11.61
N GLU A 370 20.30 9.31 10.54
CA GLU A 370 19.54 9.50 9.31
C GLU A 370 18.05 9.18 9.55
N CYS A 371 17.23 10.23 9.55
CA CYS A 371 15.79 10.13 9.76
C CYS A 371 15.05 9.94 8.43
N ARG A 372 14.52 8.74 8.19
CA ARG A 372 13.67 8.37 7.04
C ARG A 372 12.50 9.35 6.82
N ASP A 373 11.96 9.91 7.91
CA ASP A 373 10.96 10.99 7.91
C ASP A 373 11.32 12.21 7.04
N ASN A 374 12.61 12.49 6.80
CA ASN A 374 13.03 13.61 5.97
C ASN A 374 12.59 13.44 4.50
N GLY A 375 12.58 12.21 3.96
CA GLY A 375 12.03 11.94 2.63
C GLY A 375 10.53 12.22 2.54
N TYR A 376 9.78 11.91 3.58
CA TYR A 376 8.35 12.22 3.65
C TYR A 376 8.07 13.73 3.73
N ARG A 377 8.96 14.53 4.33
CA ARG A 377 8.82 16.00 4.36
C ARG A 377 8.90 16.61 2.95
N LEU A 378 9.69 16.01 2.05
CA LEU A 378 9.85 16.47 0.67
C LEU A 378 8.59 16.27 -0.18
N SER A 379 7.80 15.20 0.03
CA SER A 379 6.53 15.01 -0.71
C SER A 379 5.53 16.14 -0.46
N TYR A 380 5.52 16.72 0.75
CA TYR A 380 4.67 17.87 1.05
C TYR A 380 5.12 19.18 0.38
N ILE A 381 6.37 19.31 -0.08
CA ILE A 381 6.82 20.47 -0.86
C ILE A 381 6.49 20.22 -2.34
N TRP A 382 6.75 19.00 -2.81
CA TRP A 382 6.53 18.59 -4.19
C TRP A 382 5.04 18.56 -4.59
N ALA A 383 4.18 17.92 -3.79
CA ALA A 383 2.77 17.72 -4.11
C ALA A 383 1.89 18.98 -3.96
N ASP A 384 2.36 20.01 -3.23
CA ASP A 384 1.66 21.31 -3.13
C ASP A 384 2.07 22.30 -4.23
N ASP A 385 3.10 21.99 -5.04
CA ASP A 385 3.62 22.89 -6.05
C ASP A 385 2.63 23.03 -7.25
N PRO A 386 2.30 24.27 -7.69
CA PRO A 386 1.30 24.48 -8.74
C PRO A 386 1.64 23.81 -10.08
N GLU A 387 2.91 23.76 -10.46
CA GLU A 387 3.37 23.20 -11.74
C GLU A 387 3.36 21.66 -11.68
N VAL A 388 3.70 21.07 -10.53
CA VAL A 388 3.45 19.63 -10.28
C VAL A 388 1.96 19.32 -10.40
N ARG A 389 1.10 20.11 -9.74
CA ARG A 389 -0.35 19.85 -9.71
C ARG A 389 -1.03 20.06 -11.07
N GLU A 390 -0.60 21.04 -11.86
CA GLU A 390 -1.02 21.22 -13.24
C GLU A 390 -0.61 20.01 -14.10
N THR A 391 0.65 19.56 -14.00
CA THR A 391 1.17 18.40 -14.74
C THR A 391 0.47 17.09 -14.37
N LEU A 392 0.17 16.89 -13.08
CA LEU A 392 -0.60 15.76 -12.55
C LEU A 392 -2.10 15.81 -12.92
N GLY A 393 -2.59 16.90 -13.53
CA GLY A 393 -4.01 17.06 -13.88
C GLY A 393 -4.94 17.27 -12.68
N ILE A 394 -4.43 17.75 -11.55
CA ILE A 394 -5.23 17.96 -10.33
C ILE A 394 -6.27 19.07 -10.59
N HIS A 395 -7.55 18.75 -10.38
CA HIS A 395 -8.63 19.71 -10.62
C HIS A 395 -8.47 20.95 -9.72
N GLU A 396 -8.50 22.16 -10.30
CA GLU A 396 -8.35 23.41 -9.55
C GLU A 396 -9.43 23.53 -8.46
N GLY A 397 -9.03 23.96 -7.27
CA GLY A 397 -9.93 24.14 -6.11
C GLY A 397 -10.45 22.84 -5.45
N SER A 398 -10.24 21.66 -6.03
CA SER A 398 -10.73 20.38 -5.47
C SER A 398 -10.10 20.00 -4.12
N ILE A 399 -8.81 20.33 -3.95
CA ILE A 399 -8.00 20.03 -2.79
C ILE A 399 -7.23 21.30 -2.42
N GLY A 400 -7.21 21.65 -1.14
CA GLY A 400 -6.43 22.77 -0.60
C GLY A 400 -4.93 22.47 -0.62
N SER A 401 -4.35 22.16 0.54
CA SER A 401 -3.03 21.51 0.59
C SER A 401 -3.18 19.99 0.55
N TRP A 402 -2.30 19.32 -0.19
CA TRP A 402 -2.16 17.87 -0.16
C TRP A 402 -1.62 17.41 1.21
N SER A 403 -2.01 16.20 1.62
CA SER A 403 -1.42 15.52 2.78
C SER A 403 -1.09 14.07 2.50
N ARG A 404 0.09 13.62 2.98
CA ARG A 404 0.49 12.21 2.90
C ARG A 404 -0.52 11.31 3.61
N CYS A 405 -1.09 11.76 4.72
CA CYS A 405 -2.24 11.11 5.35
C CYS A 405 -3.26 12.14 5.85
N THR A 406 -4.55 11.86 5.64
CA THR A 406 -5.68 12.71 6.03
C THR A 406 -6.46 12.05 7.15
N MET A 407 -6.87 12.82 8.17
CA MET A 407 -7.83 12.34 9.17
C MET A 407 -9.24 12.30 8.58
N LEU A 408 -9.66 11.13 8.12
CA LEU A 408 -10.95 10.90 7.48
C LEU A 408 -12.10 10.88 8.51
N ILE A 409 -12.49 12.04 9.03
CA ILE A 409 -13.47 12.17 10.13
C ILE A 409 -14.89 11.63 9.81
N HIS A 410 -15.22 11.41 8.53
CA HIS A 410 -16.49 10.86 8.08
C HIS A 410 -16.42 9.36 7.71
N PHE A 411 -15.21 8.77 7.65
CA PHE A 411 -15.03 7.38 7.24
C PHE A 411 -15.47 6.39 8.34
N ARG A 412 -16.25 5.38 7.95
CA ARG A 412 -16.85 4.41 8.88
C ARG A 412 -16.19 3.04 8.81
N HIS A 413 -15.37 2.73 9.81
CA HIS A 413 -14.86 1.38 10.04
C HIS A 413 -16.02 0.47 10.54
N ASP A 414 -16.62 -0.30 9.63
CA ASP A 414 -17.81 -1.13 9.88
C ASP A 414 -17.52 -2.63 10.03
N LEU A 415 -16.25 -3.04 9.99
CA LEU A 415 -15.79 -4.44 10.15
C LEU A 415 -14.56 -4.53 11.06
N THR A 416 -14.73 -5.00 12.30
CA THR A 416 -13.63 -5.15 13.27
C THR A 416 -12.72 -6.39 13.03
N THR A 417 -12.91 -7.09 11.91
CA THR A 417 -12.11 -8.26 11.50
C THR A 417 -12.35 -8.58 10.03
N VAL A 418 -11.28 -8.91 9.29
CA VAL A 418 -11.35 -9.40 7.90
C VAL A 418 -10.93 -10.86 7.74
N ILE A 419 -10.71 -11.59 8.84
CA ILE A 419 -10.47 -13.04 8.83
C ILE A 419 -11.53 -13.80 7.98
N PRO A 420 -12.85 -13.48 8.06
CA PRO A 420 -13.85 -14.11 7.19
C PRO A 420 -13.66 -13.83 5.69
N HIS A 421 -13.16 -12.65 5.33
CA HIS A 421 -12.91 -12.25 3.94
C HIS A 421 -11.74 -13.06 3.36
N HIS A 422 -10.64 -13.15 4.12
CA HIS A 422 -9.51 -14.03 3.78
C HIS A 422 -9.96 -15.49 3.58
N VAL A 423 -10.76 -16.03 4.51
CA VAL A 423 -11.25 -17.41 4.47
C VAL A 423 -12.18 -17.65 3.27
N ASN A 424 -13.01 -16.68 2.88
CA ASN A 424 -13.90 -16.82 1.73
C ASN A 424 -13.12 -16.77 0.40
N LEU A 425 -12.20 -15.81 0.25
CA LEU A 425 -11.37 -15.68 -0.95
C LEU A 425 -10.45 -16.89 -1.17
N THR A 426 -9.82 -17.38 -0.11
CA THR A 426 -8.93 -18.57 -0.16
C THR A 426 -9.70 -19.85 -0.49
N LYS A 427 -10.92 -20.03 0.05
CA LYS A 427 -11.83 -21.13 -0.32
C LYS A 427 -12.33 -21.05 -1.77
N ALA A 428 -12.49 -19.84 -2.31
CA ALA A 428 -12.81 -19.62 -3.72
C ALA A 428 -11.61 -19.83 -4.67
N GLY A 429 -10.40 -20.05 -4.12
CA GLY A 429 -9.19 -20.39 -4.88
C GLY A 429 -8.25 -19.23 -5.18
N TYR A 430 -8.60 -17.99 -4.84
CA TYR A 430 -7.73 -16.82 -5.07
C TYR A 430 -6.40 -16.92 -4.30
N ARG A 431 -5.29 -16.53 -4.95
CA ARG A 431 -3.96 -16.50 -4.31
C ARG A 431 -3.91 -15.37 -3.26
N ALA A 432 -3.37 -15.64 -2.07
CA ALA A 432 -3.24 -14.64 -1.00
C ALA A 432 -1.79 -14.58 -0.47
N LEU A 433 -1.19 -13.39 -0.44
CA LEU A 433 0.14 -13.14 0.12
C LEU A 433 0.08 -12.12 1.27
N VAL A 434 0.27 -12.59 2.51
CA VAL A 434 0.30 -11.75 3.72
C VAL A 434 1.75 -11.66 4.20
N TYR A 435 2.48 -10.58 3.92
CA TYR A 435 3.90 -10.56 4.29
C TYR A 435 4.15 -10.06 5.74
N LYS A 436 4.57 -11.02 6.60
CA LYS A 436 5.29 -10.79 7.87
C LYS A 436 6.23 -11.95 8.30
N PHE A 437 5.98 -13.24 8.02
CA PHE A 437 7.02 -14.32 8.04
C PHE A 437 6.78 -15.48 7.04
N THR A 438 7.78 -16.08 6.39
CA THR A 438 7.62 -17.14 5.37
C THR A 438 7.09 -18.47 5.91
N ARG A 439 5.80 -18.71 5.69
CA ARG A 439 5.11 -20.01 5.80
C ARG A 439 3.93 -20.06 4.83
N THR A 440 3.88 -21.07 3.97
CA THR A 440 2.65 -21.42 3.25
C THR A 440 1.68 -22.12 4.22
N TYR A 441 0.45 -21.66 4.27
CA TYR A 441 -0.65 -22.25 5.02
C TYR A 441 -1.59 -23.00 4.05
N ALA A 442 -2.51 -23.79 4.59
CA ALA A 442 -3.54 -24.44 3.77
C ALA A 442 -4.43 -23.40 3.05
N HIS A 443 -5.00 -23.79 1.91
CA HIS A 443 -5.90 -22.97 1.09
C HIS A 443 -5.24 -21.69 0.50
N ASN A 444 -4.26 -21.85 -0.38
CA ASN A 444 -3.69 -20.77 -1.24
C ASN A 444 -3.18 -19.50 -0.52
N LEU A 445 -2.97 -19.57 0.81
CA LEU A 445 -2.47 -18.49 1.65
C LEU A 445 -0.97 -18.67 1.93
N THR A 446 -0.17 -17.68 1.55
CA THR A 446 1.25 -17.59 1.90
C THR A 446 1.49 -16.43 2.84
N PHE A 447 2.07 -16.72 4.01
CA PHE A 447 2.70 -15.74 4.88
C PHE A 447 4.16 -15.56 4.40
N ALA A 448 4.76 -14.36 4.41
CA ALA A 448 6.13 -14.10 3.88
C ALA A 448 7.01 -13.16 4.74
N THR A 449 8.29 -13.48 5.04
CA THR A 449 9.18 -12.58 5.84
C THR A 449 9.91 -11.58 4.98
N VAL A 450 10.09 -10.38 5.51
CA VAL A 450 11.11 -9.45 5.04
C VAL A 450 12.07 -9.18 6.21
N LYS A 451 13.25 -9.81 6.22
CA LYS A 451 14.17 -9.76 7.37
C LYS A 451 14.81 -8.37 7.51
N GLY A 452 14.44 -7.65 8.56
CA GLY A 452 14.81 -6.24 8.71
C GLY A 452 14.02 -5.32 7.78
N GLY A 453 12.83 -5.75 7.36
CA GLY A 453 11.79 -4.85 6.89
C GLY A 453 11.06 -4.20 8.06
N GLY A 454 10.65 -2.94 7.92
CA GLY A 454 9.76 -2.26 8.85
C GLY A 454 8.29 -2.46 8.49
N HIS A 455 7.46 -1.47 8.82
CA HIS A 455 6.03 -1.43 8.53
C HIS A 455 5.75 -1.46 7.02
N THR A 456 6.25 -0.47 6.30
CA THR A 456 6.27 -0.38 4.84
C THR A 456 7.42 -1.22 4.27
N ALA A 457 7.38 -2.55 4.41
CA ALA A 457 8.55 -3.42 4.18
C ALA A 457 9.35 -3.18 2.86
N PRO A 458 8.73 -2.87 1.69
CA PRO A 458 9.45 -2.51 0.46
C PRO A 458 10.35 -1.26 0.58
N GLU A 459 10.02 -0.32 1.47
CA GLU A 459 10.83 0.89 1.71
C GLU A 459 12.18 0.57 2.38
N TYR A 460 12.23 -0.48 3.20
CA TYR A 460 13.42 -0.91 3.94
C TYR A 460 14.21 -1.99 3.19
N ARG A 461 13.52 -2.84 2.44
CA ARG A 461 14.05 -4.06 1.79
C ARG A 461 13.40 -4.26 0.40
N PRO A 462 13.63 -3.32 -0.53
CA PRO A 462 12.93 -3.30 -1.82
C PRO A 462 13.24 -4.53 -2.67
N LYS A 463 14.51 -4.95 -2.72
CA LYS A 463 14.99 -6.09 -3.51
C LYS A 463 14.35 -7.40 -3.04
N GLU A 464 14.28 -7.60 -1.74
CA GLU A 464 13.65 -8.77 -1.13
C GLU A 464 12.13 -8.79 -1.36
N CYS A 465 11.47 -7.64 -1.26
CA CYS A 465 10.03 -7.49 -1.56
C CYS A 465 9.71 -7.70 -3.05
N GLN A 466 10.54 -7.18 -3.97
CA GLN A 466 10.40 -7.38 -5.41
C GLN A 466 10.59 -8.86 -5.78
N ALA A 467 11.57 -9.54 -5.18
CA ALA A 467 11.77 -10.99 -5.36
C ALA A 467 10.55 -11.81 -4.90
N MET A 468 9.98 -11.48 -3.73
CA MET A 468 8.76 -12.12 -3.23
C MET A 468 7.57 -12.01 -4.19
N TYR A 469 7.46 -10.91 -4.93
CA TYR A 469 6.45 -10.72 -5.98
C TYR A 469 6.74 -11.61 -7.21
N VAL A 470 7.98 -11.59 -7.70
CA VAL A 470 8.41 -12.40 -8.88
C VAL A 470 8.24 -13.90 -8.65
N GLU A 471 8.39 -14.39 -7.41
CA GLU A 471 8.14 -15.80 -7.05
C GLU A 471 6.67 -16.24 -7.09
N VAL A 472 5.69 -15.34 -7.27
CA VAL A 472 4.26 -15.70 -7.22
C VAL A 472 3.82 -16.57 -8.40
N ASP A 473 4.56 -16.60 -9.54
CA ASP A 473 4.02 -17.07 -10.82
C ASP A 473 4.70 -18.24 -11.56
N ASP A 474 3.87 -18.90 -12.38
CA ASP A 474 4.03 -20.15 -13.16
C ASP A 474 3.91 -21.51 -12.44
N SER A 475 2.75 -22.14 -12.67
CA SER A 475 2.53 -23.59 -12.75
C SER A 475 2.81 -24.48 -11.53
N ASN A 476 1.77 -25.14 -11.01
CA ASN A 476 1.80 -26.12 -9.91
C ASN A 476 2.39 -25.62 -8.57
N GLY A 477 2.72 -24.33 -8.46
CA GLY A 477 3.29 -23.72 -7.26
C GLY A 477 4.67 -24.27 -6.89
N VAL A 478 5.46 -24.72 -7.87
CA VAL A 478 6.84 -25.20 -7.65
C VAL A 478 7.80 -24.02 -7.65
N ARG A 479 8.59 -23.88 -6.58
CA ARG A 479 9.66 -22.88 -6.45
C ARG A 479 11.00 -23.59 -6.31
N LEU A 480 11.97 -23.22 -7.14
CA LEU A 480 13.34 -23.69 -7.03
C LEU A 480 14.21 -22.65 -6.32
N PHE A 481 14.90 -23.07 -5.27
CA PHE A 481 15.85 -22.26 -4.52
C PHE A 481 17.25 -22.37 -5.15
N TYR A 482 18.01 -21.27 -5.13
CA TYR A 482 19.37 -21.25 -5.64
C TYR A 482 20.27 -20.28 -4.88
N TYR A 483 21.58 -20.56 -4.90
CA TYR A 483 22.61 -19.57 -4.59
C TYR A 483 23.29 -19.17 -5.91
N PHE A 484 23.58 -17.89 -6.10
CA PHE A 484 24.44 -17.43 -7.20
C PHE A 484 25.68 -16.75 -6.64
N ILE A 485 26.84 -17.16 -7.15
CA ILE A 485 28.13 -16.56 -6.79
C ILE A 485 28.85 -16.21 -8.08
N ARG A 486 29.25 -14.94 -8.22
CA ARG A 486 30.01 -14.46 -9.37
C ARG A 486 31.45 -14.97 -9.35
N SER A 487 32.14 -14.89 -10.47
CA SER A 487 33.57 -15.20 -10.45
C SER A 487 34.38 -14.19 -9.64
N GLU A 488 35.33 -14.66 -8.85
CA GLU A 488 36.32 -13.83 -8.14
C GLU A 488 37.34 -13.19 -9.11
N ARG A 489 37.37 -13.60 -10.39
CA ARG A 489 38.32 -13.13 -11.40
C ARG A 489 37.73 -12.06 -12.33
N SER A 490 36.85 -12.42 -13.26
CA SER A 490 36.13 -11.46 -14.11
C SER A 490 34.69 -11.94 -14.35
N PRO A 491 33.71 -11.49 -13.54
CA PRO A 491 32.31 -11.87 -13.69
C PRO A 491 31.70 -11.65 -15.08
N ALA A 492 32.25 -10.75 -15.89
CA ALA A 492 31.75 -10.43 -17.23
C ALA A 492 32.30 -11.36 -18.32
N ASP A 493 33.53 -11.87 -18.16
CA ASP A 493 34.21 -12.72 -19.15
C ASP A 493 34.13 -14.21 -18.79
N ASP A 494 33.95 -14.53 -17.49
CA ASP A 494 34.06 -15.89 -16.96
C ASP A 494 32.74 -16.69 -17.13
N PRO A 495 32.83 -17.98 -17.50
CA PRO A 495 31.66 -18.78 -17.89
C PRO A 495 30.63 -18.94 -16.77
N LEU A 496 29.36 -19.02 -17.17
CA LEU A 496 28.26 -19.37 -16.28
C LEU A 496 28.11 -20.89 -16.16
N LEU A 497 28.34 -21.42 -14.97
CA LEU A 497 28.17 -22.81 -14.58
C LEU A 497 26.85 -22.98 -13.81
N LEU A 498 25.98 -23.87 -14.28
CA LEU A 498 24.90 -24.41 -13.47
C LEU A 498 25.39 -25.67 -12.74
N TRP A 499 25.31 -25.68 -11.41
CA TRP A 499 25.58 -26.83 -10.57
C TRP A 499 24.28 -27.37 -9.96
N VAL A 500 24.03 -28.66 -10.18
CA VAL A 500 22.96 -29.44 -9.56
C VAL A 500 23.62 -30.67 -8.93
N THR A 501 23.36 -30.93 -7.65
CA THR A 501 24.09 -31.96 -6.90
C THR A 501 23.66 -33.37 -7.32
N GLY A 502 24.62 -34.29 -7.37
CA GLY A 502 24.42 -35.67 -7.83
C GLY A 502 23.71 -36.56 -6.81
N GLY A 503 22.40 -36.40 -6.65
CA GLY A 503 21.55 -37.32 -5.88
C GLY A 503 20.16 -36.73 -5.61
N PRO A 504 19.07 -37.53 -5.70
CA PRO A 504 17.74 -37.03 -5.35
C PRO A 504 17.72 -36.57 -3.88
N VAL A 505 17.11 -35.41 -3.62
CA VAL A 505 17.04 -34.68 -2.34
C VAL A 505 18.36 -34.19 -1.73
N CYS A 506 19.51 -34.34 -2.41
CA CYS A 506 20.79 -33.79 -1.95
C CYS A 506 20.91 -32.29 -2.25
N SER A 507 20.87 -31.44 -1.21
CA SER A 507 20.94 -29.98 -1.41
C SER A 507 22.30 -29.50 -1.90
N VAL A 508 22.28 -28.47 -2.76
CA VAL A 508 23.48 -27.76 -3.25
C VAL A 508 24.22 -26.96 -2.18
N LEU A 509 23.69 -26.85 -0.96
CA LEU A 509 24.48 -26.43 0.21
C LEU A 509 25.71 -27.34 0.41
N THR A 510 25.62 -28.62 0.04
CA THR A 510 26.75 -29.56 0.00
C THR A 510 27.83 -29.07 -0.97
N ALA A 511 27.42 -28.70 -2.18
CA ALA A 511 28.31 -28.20 -3.21
C ALA A 511 28.95 -26.85 -2.85
N LEU A 512 28.19 -25.99 -2.18
CA LEU A 512 28.61 -24.67 -1.72
C LEU A 512 29.65 -24.72 -0.58
N ALA A 513 29.53 -25.69 0.35
CA ALA A 513 30.31 -25.73 1.59
C ALA A 513 31.36 -26.86 1.67
N TYR A 514 31.34 -27.83 0.75
CA TYR A 514 32.26 -28.98 0.76
C TYR A 514 32.89 -29.25 -0.62
N GLU A 515 32.12 -29.15 -1.71
CA GLU A 515 32.59 -29.50 -3.07
C GLU A 515 33.33 -28.32 -3.75
N ILE A 516 32.62 -27.50 -4.53
CA ILE A 516 33.23 -26.51 -5.44
C ILE A 516 33.08 -25.05 -5.00
N GLY A 517 32.23 -24.74 -4.02
CA GLY A 517 31.95 -23.37 -3.57
C GLY A 517 33.04 -22.74 -2.67
N PRO A 518 32.99 -21.41 -2.45
CA PRO A 518 34.02 -20.64 -1.74
C PRO A 518 33.88 -20.67 -0.22
N LEU A 519 33.02 -21.54 0.32
CA LEU A 519 32.74 -21.63 1.75
C LEU A 519 33.17 -23.00 2.29
N ARG A 520 33.54 -23.02 3.56
CA ARG A 520 33.68 -24.24 4.37
C ARG A 520 33.36 -23.92 5.83
N PHE A 521 32.92 -24.93 6.58
CA PHE A 521 32.71 -24.78 8.02
C PHE A 521 34.04 -24.77 8.79
N ASP A 522 34.18 -23.87 9.76
CA ASP A 522 35.31 -23.85 10.69
C ASP A 522 35.04 -24.80 11.87
N LEU A 523 35.18 -26.09 11.58
CA LEU A 523 35.00 -27.17 12.56
C LEU A 523 36.04 -27.12 13.69
N ASN A 524 37.16 -26.42 13.51
CA ASN A 524 38.23 -26.31 14.51
C ASN A 524 37.91 -25.28 15.60
N SER A 525 37.10 -24.26 15.28
CA SER A 525 36.67 -23.24 16.25
C SER A 525 35.26 -23.50 16.82
N TYR A 526 34.65 -24.63 16.54
CA TYR A 526 33.28 -24.92 16.94
C TYR A 526 33.20 -25.43 18.38
N THR A 527 32.70 -24.60 19.29
CA THR A 527 32.50 -24.93 20.71
C THR A 527 31.03 -25.14 21.05
N ASP A 528 30.14 -24.26 20.58
CA ASP A 528 28.67 -24.41 20.55
C ASP A 528 28.06 -23.35 19.59
N GLY A 529 26.75 -23.44 19.32
CA GLY A 529 25.97 -22.39 18.64
C GLY A 529 25.91 -22.51 17.11
N VAL A 530 25.95 -21.37 16.42
CA VAL A 530 25.88 -21.33 14.95
C VAL A 530 27.28 -21.58 14.36
N PRO A 531 27.48 -22.61 13.52
CA PRO A 531 28.78 -22.89 12.92
C PRO A 531 29.32 -21.71 12.09
N ARG A 532 30.57 -21.32 12.35
CA ARG A 532 31.25 -20.29 11.57
C ARG A 532 31.57 -20.83 10.17
N LEU A 533 31.28 -20.03 9.14
CA LEU A 533 31.77 -20.24 7.78
C LEU A 533 33.06 -19.42 7.57
N VAL A 534 34.02 -20.00 6.85
CA VAL A 534 35.28 -19.37 6.44
C VAL A 534 35.53 -19.63 4.95
N HIS A 535 36.38 -18.81 4.34
CA HIS A 535 36.68 -18.90 2.91
C HIS A 535 37.42 -20.20 2.54
N LYS A 536 37.11 -20.72 1.36
CA LYS A 536 37.78 -21.87 0.72
C LYS A 536 38.54 -21.38 -0.50
N GLU A 537 39.88 -21.42 -0.45
CA GLU A 537 40.72 -20.87 -1.52
C GLU A 537 40.78 -21.73 -2.79
N ASP A 538 40.40 -23.00 -2.72
CA ASP A 538 40.33 -23.96 -3.81
C ASP A 538 38.92 -24.08 -4.43
N SER A 539 38.22 -22.95 -4.55
CA SER A 539 36.88 -22.86 -5.15
C SER A 539 36.88 -22.64 -6.65
N TRP A 540 35.85 -23.18 -7.33
CA TRP A 540 35.59 -22.97 -8.75
C TRP A 540 35.05 -21.56 -9.05
N THR A 541 34.58 -20.81 -8.05
CA THR A 541 34.22 -19.38 -8.23
C THR A 541 35.42 -18.53 -8.61
N LYS A 542 36.66 -19.01 -8.45
CA LYS A 542 37.86 -18.35 -8.99
C LYS A 542 37.97 -18.29 -10.51
N VAL A 543 37.15 -19.04 -11.25
CA VAL A 543 37.20 -19.10 -12.72
C VAL A 543 35.85 -19.14 -13.43
N SER A 544 34.74 -19.21 -12.68
CA SER A 544 33.38 -19.29 -13.22
C SER A 544 32.40 -18.48 -12.36
N ASN A 545 31.36 -17.93 -12.98
CA ASN A 545 30.12 -17.58 -12.30
C ASN A 545 29.35 -18.89 -12.04
N VAL A 546 28.81 -19.12 -10.83
CA VAL A 546 28.18 -20.41 -10.47
C VAL A 546 26.77 -20.20 -9.90
N ILE A 547 25.78 -20.82 -10.54
CA ILE A 547 24.43 -21.02 -10.00
C ILE A 547 24.40 -22.40 -9.34
N PHE A 548 24.23 -22.44 -8.03
CA PHE A 548 23.95 -23.65 -7.26
C PHE A 548 22.44 -23.79 -7.13
N LEU A 549 21.82 -24.75 -7.82
CA LEU A 549 20.35 -24.91 -7.91
C LEU A 549 19.85 -26.17 -7.19
N ASP A 550 19.05 -26.03 -6.14
CA ASP A 550 18.36 -27.15 -5.48
C ASP A 550 17.30 -27.71 -6.45
N SER A 551 17.52 -28.91 -6.99
CA SER A 551 16.58 -29.57 -7.92
C SER A 551 16.75 -31.10 -7.86
N PRO A 552 15.68 -31.91 -7.95
CA PRO A 552 14.28 -31.54 -8.18
C PRO A 552 13.62 -30.84 -6.98
N VAL A 553 12.41 -30.31 -7.19
CA VAL A 553 11.53 -29.86 -6.10
C VAL A 553 11.40 -30.90 -4.97
N GLY A 554 11.50 -30.46 -3.71
CA GLY A 554 11.70 -31.31 -2.54
C GLY A 554 13.17 -31.49 -2.13
N THR A 555 14.12 -30.98 -2.91
CA THR A 555 15.56 -30.93 -2.59
C THR A 555 15.89 -29.64 -1.85
N GLY A 556 16.62 -29.74 -0.74
CA GLY A 556 17.11 -28.56 0.01
C GLY A 556 15.99 -27.60 0.40
N PHE A 557 16.04 -26.37 -0.14
CA PHE A 557 15.03 -25.34 0.07
C PHE A 557 14.00 -25.22 -1.07
N SER A 558 14.11 -26.01 -2.15
CA SER A 558 13.14 -26.04 -3.25
C SER A 558 11.87 -26.77 -2.86
N TYR A 559 10.71 -26.14 -3.01
CA TYR A 559 9.44 -26.62 -2.48
C TYR A 559 8.27 -26.47 -3.46
N SER A 560 7.14 -27.10 -3.14
CA SER A 560 5.87 -26.85 -3.82
C SER A 560 4.77 -26.46 -2.84
N GLY A 561 3.91 -25.53 -3.27
CA GLY A 561 2.64 -25.23 -2.63
C GLY A 561 1.54 -26.27 -2.88
N THR A 562 1.78 -27.31 -3.69
CA THR A 562 0.80 -28.38 -3.96
C THR A 562 1.43 -29.77 -3.86
N GLU A 563 0.66 -30.77 -3.42
CA GLU A 563 1.10 -32.18 -3.41
C GLU A 563 1.43 -32.67 -4.84
N GLN A 564 0.66 -32.23 -5.83
CA GLN A 564 0.89 -32.55 -7.24
C GLN A 564 2.20 -31.96 -7.78
N GLY A 565 2.65 -30.81 -7.27
CA GLY A 565 3.93 -30.20 -7.65
C GLY A 565 5.15 -30.99 -7.14
N TYR A 566 5.03 -31.72 -6.02
CA TYR A 566 6.07 -32.66 -5.57
C TYR A 566 6.14 -33.96 -6.39
N GLN A 567 5.15 -34.24 -7.25
CA GLN A 567 5.18 -35.42 -8.15
C GLN A 567 6.17 -35.22 -9.30
N SER A 568 7.46 -35.14 -8.99
CA SER A 568 8.53 -34.91 -9.97
C SER A 568 8.92 -36.19 -10.74
N SER A 569 9.67 -35.99 -11.81
CA SER A 569 10.35 -37.00 -12.62
C SER A 569 11.50 -36.32 -13.36
N ASP A 570 12.47 -37.07 -13.90
CA ASP A 570 13.64 -36.50 -14.58
C ASP A 570 13.26 -35.47 -15.66
N THR A 571 12.26 -35.78 -16.50
CA THR A 571 11.73 -34.85 -17.50
C THR A 571 11.08 -33.61 -16.89
N LYS A 572 10.33 -33.74 -15.78
CA LYS A 572 9.74 -32.59 -15.07
C LYS A 572 10.82 -31.71 -14.44
N ALA A 573 11.82 -32.31 -13.80
CA ALA A 573 12.93 -31.61 -13.17
C ALA A 573 13.76 -30.83 -14.20
N VAL A 574 14.10 -31.45 -15.34
CA VAL A 574 14.79 -30.77 -16.45
C VAL A 574 13.95 -29.62 -17.02
N ASN A 575 12.63 -29.81 -17.17
CA ASN A 575 11.74 -28.72 -17.62
C ASN A 575 11.65 -27.57 -16.60
N GLN A 576 11.61 -27.87 -15.29
CA GLN A 576 11.64 -26.87 -14.21
C GLN A 576 12.96 -26.10 -14.21
N ILE A 577 14.10 -26.78 -14.38
CA ILE A 577 15.42 -26.16 -14.55
C ILE A 577 15.45 -25.24 -15.79
N LEU A 578 14.87 -25.68 -16.92
CA LEU A 578 14.81 -24.87 -18.14
C LEU A 578 13.92 -23.62 -17.98
N ILE A 579 12.80 -23.72 -17.27
CA ILE A 579 11.95 -22.57 -16.95
C ILE A 579 12.69 -21.60 -16.01
N PHE A 580 13.33 -22.12 -14.95
CA PHE A 580 14.18 -21.34 -14.06
C PHE A 580 15.28 -20.60 -14.82
N LEU A 581 16.05 -21.29 -15.67
CA LEU A 581 17.12 -20.70 -16.47
C LEU A 581 16.61 -19.57 -17.37
N LYS A 582 15.44 -19.74 -18.01
CA LYS A 582 14.80 -18.67 -18.78
C LYS A 582 14.45 -17.45 -17.92
N LYS A 583 13.90 -17.67 -16.71
CA LYS A 583 13.54 -16.58 -15.78
C LYS A 583 14.76 -15.83 -15.23
N VAL A 584 15.90 -16.49 -15.02
CA VAL A 584 17.13 -15.82 -14.51
C VAL A 584 18.08 -15.29 -15.60
N SER A 585 17.75 -15.45 -16.89
CA SER A 585 18.63 -15.04 -18.01
C SER A 585 18.10 -13.87 -18.86
N SER A 586 16.88 -13.39 -18.63
CA SER A 586 16.22 -12.37 -19.46
C SER A 586 15.41 -11.37 -18.63
N PRO A 587 15.64 -10.04 -18.76
CA PRO A 587 16.77 -9.38 -19.44
C PRO A 587 18.13 -9.73 -18.79
N PRO A 588 19.28 -9.44 -19.43
CA PRO A 588 20.58 -9.74 -18.83
C PRO A 588 20.76 -8.96 -17.53
N ILE A 589 21.03 -9.66 -16.43
CA ILE A 589 21.20 -9.04 -15.10
C ILE A 589 22.44 -8.16 -15.12
N ASN A 590 22.24 -6.84 -15.00
CA ASN A 590 23.34 -5.88 -14.98
C ASN A 590 24.07 -5.95 -13.62
N PHE A 591 25.10 -6.78 -13.55
CA PHE A 591 25.72 -7.27 -12.31
C PHE A 591 26.64 -6.26 -11.59
N ASN A 592 26.23 -5.01 -11.43
CA ASN A 592 26.97 -3.95 -10.73
C ASN A 592 26.71 -3.86 -9.20
N PHE A 593 26.09 -4.88 -8.60
CA PHE A 593 25.68 -4.84 -7.18
C PHE A 593 26.49 -5.76 -6.25
N ILE A 594 26.66 -5.28 -5.00
CA ILE A 594 27.19 -5.97 -3.80
C ILE A 594 28.70 -6.27 -3.82
N TYR A 595 29.46 -5.39 -3.17
CA TYR A 595 30.29 -5.80 -2.03
C TYR A 595 30.45 -4.64 -1.02
N LYS A 596 29.82 -4.79 0.15
CA LYS A 596 30.30 -4.31 1.45
C LYS A 596 29.54 -5.03 2.56
#